data_AF-A0A3B9G596-F1
#
_entry.id   AF-A0A3B9G596-F1
#
_cell.length_a   1.000
_cell.length_b   1.000
_cell.length_c   1.000
_cell.angle_alpha   90.00
_cell.angle_beta   90.00
_cell.angle_gamma   90.00
#
_symmetry.space_group_name_H-M   'P 1'
#
loop_
_entity.id
_entity.type
_entity.pdbx_description
1 polymer ?
#
loop_
_entity_poly.entity_id
_entity_poly.type
_entity_poly.pdbx_seq_one_letter_code
_entity_poly.pdbx_strand_id
1 'polypeptide(L)'
;MSNPYEVLLYYKYARLDDPEAFAADHRLLCQRLGLRGRIVVATEGLNGTVSGTKENCAKYREALDREPIIAGINWKIDPEEGHVFPKLSIKVRNEVVTLELGEDDFNPVDLTATHLKPSEWREAMKEDDVVLLDARNDYEWEIGRFEGAILPNVPSFKDLPKWIRDHRRELEGKKILTYCTGGIRCEKFSGFLLNEGFDNVFQLEGGIVSYGKDEEVKGEGYEGECYVFDERLSVSVNQTDGAKIVSKCRSCGIPSIRYRNCAWMPCNAQILLCEDCEKTMGRYCDCRCKEVDLMSRSAVIGI
;
A
#
# COMPACT_ATOMS: atom_id res chain seq x y z
N MET A 1 15.30 15.48 -17.10
CA MET A 1 15.55 16.06 -15.77
C MET A 1 16.32 15.02 -14.97
N SER A 2 17.36 15.40 -14.22
CA SER A 2 18.08 14.43 -13.39
C SER A 2 17.27 14.18 -12.13
N ASN A 3 16.65 13.01 -11.98
CA ASN A 3 15.99 12.61 -10.73
C ASN A 3 17.10 12.27 -9.71
N PRO A 4 17.47 13.17 -8.78
CA PRO A 4 18.62 12.99 -7.91
C PRO A 4 18.25 12.23 -6.62
N TYR A 5 16.96 12.03 -6.37
CA TYR A 5 16.41 11.31 -5.24
C TYR A 5 15.87 9.95 -5.67
N GLU A 6 15.76 9.06 -4.69
CA GLU A 6 15.10 7.77 -4.80
C GLU A 6 14.09 7.64 -3.66
N VAL A 7 12.96 7.00 -3.95
CA VAL A 7 12.05 6.44 -2.95
C VAL A 7 12.28 4.95 -2.89
N LEU A 8 12.61 4.46 -1.71
CA LEU A 8 12.81 3.06 -1.40
C LEU A 8 11.58 2.55 -0.67
N LEU A 9 10.79 1.69 -1.31
CA LEU A 9 9.72 0.91 -0.70
C LEU A 9 10.22 -0.51 -0.42
N TYR A 10 10.08 -0.97 0.81
CA TYR A 10 10.65 -2.24 1.23
C TYR A 10 9.95 -2.79 2.49
N TYR A 11 10.10 -4.10 2.68
CA TYR A 11 9.79 -4.77 3.92
C TYR A 11 10.72 -5.97 4.07
N LYS A 12 10.80 -6.49 5.29
CA LYS A 12 11.45 -7.76 5.59
C LYS A 12 10.81 -8.34 6.83
N TYR A 13 10.22 -9.52 6.70
CA TYR A 13 9.87 -10.33 7.86
C TYR A 13 11.15 -11.02 8.34
N ALA A 14 11.46 -10.80 9.62
CA ALA A 14 12.61 -11.35 10.31
C ALA A 14 12.34 -11.23 11.81
N ARG A 15 12.76 -12.23 12.60
CA ARG A 15 12.56 -12.19 14.05
C ARG A 15 13.57 -11.22 14.67
N LEU A 16 13.09 -10.07 15.15
CA LEU A 16 13.87 -9.06 15.85
C LEU A 16 13.68 -9.23 17.36
N ASP A 17 14.76 -9.54 18.08
CA ASP A 17 14.71 -9.76 19.52
C ASP A 17 14.39 -8.47 20.31
N ASP A 18 14.95 -7.34 19.88
CA ASP A 18 14.73 -6.02 20.49
C ASP A 18 14.34 -4.99 19.41
N PRO A 19 13.04 -4.87 19.08
CA PRO A 19 12.57 -3.92 18.07
C PRO A 19 12.75 -2.45 18.50
N GLU A 20 12.85 -2.15 19.80
CA GLU A 20 13.07 -0.79 20.30
C GLU A 20 14.52 -0.37 20.09
N ALA A 21 15.48 -1.22 20.44
CA ALA A 21 16.90 -0.98 20.16
C ALA A 21 17.14 -0.86 18.64
N PHE A 22 16.58 -1.78 17.86
CA PHE A 22 16.68 -1.73 16.39
C PHE A 22 16.13 -0.41 15.85
N ALA A 23 14.94 0.01 16.28
CA ALA A 23 14.35 1.27 15.85
C ALA A 23 15.16 2.52 16.25
N ALA A 24 15.86 2.48 17.40
CA ALA A 24 16.74 3.55 17.85
C ALA A 24 17.97 3.70 16.93
N ASP A 25 18.66 2.59 16.65
CA ASP A 25 19.83 2.58 15.77
C ASP A 25 19.46 2.94 14.32
N HIS A 26 18.32 2.42 13.86
CA HIS A 26 17.78 2.73 12.54
C HIS A 26 17.48 4.24 12.40
N ARG A 27 16.96 4.87 13.45
CA ARG A 27 16.70 6.32 13.47
C ARG A 27 17.99 7.12 13.31
N LEU A 28 19.05 6.75 14.03
CA LEU A 28 20.36 7.40 13.92
C LEU A 28 20.95 7.26 12.52
N LEU A 29 20.84 6.07 11.91
CA LEU A 29 21.26 5.82 10.54
C LEU A 29 20.50 6.72 9.54
N CYS A 30 19.17 6.72 9.59
CA CYS A 30 18.34 7.53 8.70
C CYS A 30 18.62 9.03 8.86
N GLN A 31 18.79 9.52 10.09
CA GLN A 31 19.10 10.93 10.36
C GLN A 31 20.48 11.32 9.81
N ARG A 32 21.50 10.49 10.03
CA ARG A 32 22.85 10.71 9.50
C ARG A 32 22.87 10.76 7.97
N LEU A 33 22.04 9.96 7.32
CA LEU A 33 21.89 9.92 5.86
C LEU A 33 20.86 10.94 5.32
N GLY A 34 20.26 11.76 6.18
CA GLY A 34 19.26 12.75 5.78
C GLY A 34 18.00 12.15 5.16
N LEU A 35 17.65 10.90 5.47
CA LEU A 35 16.47 10.23 4.91
C LEU A 35 15.19 10.74 5.57
N ARG A 36 14.11 10.82 4.79
CA ARG A 36 12.74 11.08 5.26
C ARG A 36 11.82 9.96 4.83
N GLY A 37 10.89 9.57 5.68
CA GLY A 37 10.10 8.38 5.43
C GLY A 37 9.29 7.92 6.61
N ARG A 38 8.59 6.81 6.42
CA ARG A 38 7.88 6.09 7.46
C ARG A 38 8.44 4.68 7.55
N ILE A 39 8.79 4.27 8.76
CA ILE A 39 9.27 2.92 9.06
C ILE A 39 8.48 2.41 10.25
N VAL A 40 7.96 1.20 10.14
CA VAL A 40 7.40 0.42 11.23
C VAL A 40 8.35 -0.72 11.52
N VAL A 41 8.68 -0.88 12.79
CA VAL A 41 9.48 -1.99 13.31
C VAL A 41 8.61 -2.78 14.27
N ALA A 42 8.68 -4.10 14.21
CA ALA A 42 8.02 -5.00 15.15
C ALA A 42 8.92 -6.22 15.39
N THR A 43 8.58 -7.05 16.36
CA THR A 43 9.28 -8.33 16.57
C THR A 43 9.27 -9.21 15.32
N GLU A 44 8.24 -9.10 14.47
CA GLU A 44 8.13 -9.84 13.21
C GLU A 44 8.92 -9.23 12.04
N GLY A 45 9.56 -8.07 12.20
CA GLY A 45 10.47 -7.49 11.21
C GLY A 45 10.32 -5.99 11.02
N LEU A 46 10.45 -5.53 9.78
CA LEU A 46 10.28 -4.11 9.42
C LEU A 46 9.53 -3.89 8.10
N ASN A 47 8.87 -2.74 8.02
CA ASN A 47 8.20 -2.22 6.85
C ASN A 47 8.55 -0.74 6.69
N GLY A 48 8.94 -0.30 5.50
CA GLY A 48 9.32 1.08 5.33
C GLY A 48 9.19 1.62 3.92
N THR A 49 8.97 2.93 3.88
CA THR A 49 9.16 3.75 2.70
C THR A 49 10.00 4.95 3.08
N VAL A 50 11.17 5.11 2.46
CA VAL A 50 12.07 6.25 2.70
C VAL A 50 12.45 6.92 1.40
N SER A 51 12.78 8.20 1.47
CA SER A 51 13.29 9.00 0.36
C SER A 51 14.58 9.69 0.76
N GLY A 52 15.49 9.83 -0.19
CA GLY A 52 16.79 10.47 -0.03
C GLY A 52 17.52 10.58 -1.35
N THR A 53 18.71 11.20 -1.36
CA THR A 53 19.54 11.23 -2.56
C THR A 53 19.94 9.82 -2.98
N LYS A 54 20.19 9.59 -4.27
CA LYS A 54 20.68 8.30 -4.79
C LYS A 54 21.87 7.74 -4.01
N GLU A 55 22.81 8.61 -3.67
CA GLU A 55 23.99 8.25 -2.87
C GLU A 55 23.61 7.80 -1.46
N ASN A 56 22.76 8.55 -0.77
CA ASN A 56 22.37 8.22 0.61
C ASN A 56 21.46 6.99 0.65
N CYS A 57 20.60 6.80 -0.36
CA CYS A 57 19.81 5.59 -0.54
C CYS A 57 20.71 4.38 -0.78
N ALA A 58 21.77 4.49 -1.60
CA ALA A 58 22.74 3.41 -1.78
C ALA A 58 23.45 3.03 -0.47
N LYS A 59 23.96 4.02 0.28
CA LYS A 59 24.58 3.81 1.61
C LYS A 59 23.62 3.17 2.61
N TYR A 60 22.35 3.56 2.55
CA TYR A 60 21.31 3.01 3.40
C TYR A 60 21.04 1.52 3.11
N ARG A 61 20.89 1.17 1.83
CA ARG A 61 20.72 -0.23 1.41
C ARG A 61 21.92 -1.09 1.83
N GLU A 62 23.14 -0.59 1.61
CA GLU A 62 24.38 -1.27 2.02
C GLU A 62 24.45 -1.48 3.54
N ALA A 63 24.05 -0.48 4.33
CA ALA A 63 24.04 -0.59 5.79
C ALA A 63 23.06 -1.66 6.29
N LEU A 64 21.87 -1.75 5.69
CA LEU A 64 20.89 -2.78 6.06
C LEU A 64 21.26 -4.16 5.54
N ASP A 65 21.93 -4.26 4.40
CA ASP A 65 22.41 -5.55 3.88
C ASP A 65 23.54 -6.15 4.73
N ARG A 66 24.28 -5.30 5.46
CA ARG A 66 25.29 -5.73 6.43
C ARG A 66 24.72 -6.28 7.74
N GLU A 67 23.45 -6.01 8.04
CA GLU A 67 22.78 -6.57 9.21
C GLU A 67 22.21 -7.94 8.84
N PRO A 68 22.80 -9.06 9.31
CA PRO A 68 22.43 -10.39 8.82
C PRO A 68 20.96 -10.73 9.00
N ILE A 69 20.31 -10.21 10.06
CA ILE A 69 18.90 -10.51 10.35
C ILE A 69 17.97 -9.94 9.27
N ILE A 70 18.33 -8.82 8.64
CA ILE A 70 17.49 -8.13 7.64
C ILE A 70 18.13 -8.07 6.26
N ALA A 71 19.25 -8.75 6.03
CA ALA A 71 19.92 -8.78 4.74
C ALA A 71 19.02 -9.30 3.62
N GLY A 72 19.32 -8.92 2.37
CA GLY A 72 18.54 -9.36 1.21
C GLY A 72 17.12 -8.78 1.14
N ILE A 73 16.94 -7.53 1.59
CA ILE A 73 15.69 -6.79 1.35
C ILE A 73 15.47 -6.64 -0.16
N ASN A 74 14.25 -6.96 -0.62
CA ASN A 74 13.82 -6.64 -1.97
C ASN A 74 13.38 -5.17 -2.08
N TRP A 75 14.25 -4.35 -2.68
CA TRP A 75 14.07 -2.91 -2.81
C TRP A 75 13.23 -2.54 -4.05
N LYS A 76 12.06 -1.94 -3.85
CA LYS A 76 11.35 -1.23 -4.92
C LYS A 76 11.82 0.23 -4.94
N ILE A 77 12.48 0.63 -6.02
CA ILE A 77 13.12 1.95 -6.14
C ILE A 77 12.36 2.79 -7.17
N ASP A 78 11.89 3.97 -6.78
CA ASP A 78 11.34 4.98 -7.70
C ASP A 78 12.27 6.20 -7.76
N PRO A 79 12.62 6.70 -8.96
CA PRO A 79 13.40 7.92 -9.09
C PRO A 79 12.52 9.16 -8.88
N GLU A 80 13.00 10.13 -8.09
CA GLU A 80 12.26 11.35 -7.76
C GLU A 80 13.16 12.60 -7.83
N GLU A 81 12.53 13.78 -7.88
CA GLU A 81 13.23 15.07 -7.86
C GLU A 81 13.61 15.51 -6.43
N GLY A 82 12.90 15.02 -5.42
CA GLY A 82 13.07 15.41 -4.03
C GLY A 82 12.56 14.36 -3.04
N HIS A 83 12.49 14.74 -1.77
CA HIS A 83 11.81 13.93 -0.76
C HIS A 83 10.30 13.90 -1.01
N VAL A 84 9.68 12.75 -0.77
CA VAL A 84 8.22 12.56 -0.83
C VAL A 84 7.58 12.44 0.57
N PHE A 85 8.36 12.76 1.60
CA PHE A 85 7.91 12.79 2.98
C PHE A 85 8.36 14.09 3.66
N PRO A 86 7.52 14.68 4.51
CA PRO A 86 7.86 15.93 5.19
C PRO A 86 8.94 15.70 6.28
N LYS A 87 8.97 14.51 6.90
CA LYS A 87 9.89 14.14 7.97
C LYS A 87 10.07 12.62 8.06
N LEU A 88 11.10 12.20 8.81
CA LEU A 88 11.28 10.82 9.23
C LEU A 88 10.33 10.48 10.39
N SER A 89 9.70 9.31 10.32
CA SER A 89 8.89 8.71 11.39
C SER A 89 9.21 7.22 11.49
N ILE A 90 9.87 6.81 12.57
CA ILE A 90 10.07 5.39 12.90
C ILE A 90 9.22 5.06 14.12
N LYS A 91 8.42 4.01 14.03
CA LYS A 91 7.49 3.58 15.07
C LYS A 91 7.68 2.10 15.36
N VAL A 92 7.78 1.75 16.63
CA VAL A 92 7.67 0.37 17.08
C VAL A 92 6.19 0.01 17.26
N ARG A 93 5.79 -1.16 16.77
CA ARG A 93 4.42 -1.69 16.81
C ARG A 93 4.47 -3.18 17.10
N ASN A 94 3.31 -3.75 17.41
CA ASN A 94 3.18 -5.20 17.60
C ASN A 94 3.35 -5.95 16.27
N GLU A 95 2.88 -5.34 15.18
CA GLU A 95 2.94 -5.90 13.83
C GLU A 95 3.46 -4.84 12.86
N VAL A 96 4.22 -5.26 11.84
CA VAL A 96 4.66 -4.39 10.73
C VAL A 96 3.51 -4.06 9.78
N VAL A 97 2.49 -4.91 9.77
CA VAL A 97 1.18 -4.67 9.17
C VAL A 97 0.10 -5.39 9.97
N THR A 98 -0.89 -4.64 10.44
CA THR A 98 -1.83 -5.11 11.48
C THR A 98 -2.94 -5.98 10.90
N LEU A 99 -2.87 -7.29 11.11
CA LEU A 99 -3.96 -8.24 10.81
C LEU A 99 -4.72 -8.65 12.08
N GLU A 100 -4.15 -8.48 13.28
CA GLU A 100 -4.79 -8.78 14.59
C GLU A 100 -5.32 -10.22 14.71
N LEU A 101 -4.49 -11.24 14.41
CA LEU A 101 -4.90 -12.65 14.52
C LEU A 101 -4.98 -13.19 15.96
N GLY A 102 -4.46 -12.46 16.95
CA GLY A 102 -4.54 -12.85 18.36
C GLY A 102 -3.66 -14.06 18.70
N GLU A 103 -4.23 -15.06 19.39
CA GLU A 103 -3.49 -16.28 19.78
C GLU A 103 -3.15 -17.19 18.59
N ASP A 104 -3.88 -17.04 17.48
CA ASP A 104 -3.66 -17.77 16.22
C ASP A 104 -2.62 -17.07 15.31
N ASP A 105 -1.95 -16.01 15.80
CA ASP A 105 -0.97 -15.28 15.02
C ASP A 105 0.28 -16.13 14.73
N PHE A 106 0.90 -15.86 13.59
CA PHE A 106 2.06 -16.58 13.10
C PHE A 106 3.01 -15.62 12.39
N ASN A 107 4.26 -16.03 12.24
CA ASN A 107 5.24 -15.22 11.51
C ASN A 107 5.20 -15.59 10.01
N PRO A 108 5.10 -14.62 9.09
CA PRO A 108 5.13 -14.91 7.65
C PRO A 108 6.44 -15.53 7.13
N VAL A 109 7.52 -15.52 7.92
CA VAL A 109 8.73 -16.32 7.64
C VAL A 109 8.43 -17.83 7.69
N ASP A 110 7.52 -18.25 8.56
CA ASP A 110 7.21 -19.67 8.78
C ASP A 110 6.11 -20.16 7.83
N LEU A 111 5.18 -19.28 7.45
CA LEU A 111 4.03 -19.63 6.61
C LEU A 111 3.62 -18.45 5.73
N THR A 112 3.66 -18.65 4.42
CA THR A 112 3.19 -17.71 3.41
C THR A 112 2.83 -18.49 2.15
N ALA A 113 1.92 -17.98 1.32
CA ALA A 113 1.56 -18.66 0.07
C ALA A 113 2.65 -18.53 -1.00
N THR A 114 2.56 -19.38 -2.02
CA THR A 114 3.48 -19.34 -3.16
C THR A 114 3.41 -18.00 -3.89
N HIS A 115 4.58 -17.38 -4.09
CA HIS A 115 4.73 -16.17 -4.88
C HIS A 115 4.68 -16.48 -6.37
N LEU A 116 3.82 -15.77 -7.10
CA LEU A 116 3.80 -15.76 -8.56
C LEU A 116 4.56 -14.55 -9.05
N LYS A 117 5.50 -14.78 -9.97
CA LYS A 117 6.18 -13.71 -10.71
C LYS A 117 5.15 -12.91 -11.52
N PRO A 118 5.47 -11.67 -11.94
CA PRO A 118 4.54 -10.86 -12.73
C PRO A 118 3.97 -11.56 -13.96
N SER A 119 4.78 -12.28 -14.75
CA SER A 119 4.29 -13.02 -15.92
C SER A 119 3.41 -14.22 -15.55
N GLU A 120 3.78 -14.98 -14.52
CA GLU A 120 2.96 -16.08 -13.99
C GLU A 120 1.63 -15.58 -13.44
N TRP A 121 1.63 -14.44 -12.77
CA TRP A 121 0.43 -13.76 -12.27
C TRP A 121 -0.49 -13.33 -13.41
N ARG A 122 0.07 -12.73 -14.47
CA ARG A 122 -0.70 -12.33 -15.67
C ARG A 122 -1.42 -13.52 -16.29
N GLU A 123 -0.77 -14.67 -16.38
CA GLU A 123 -1.40 -15.88 -16.91
C GLU A 123 -2.40 -16.50 -15.92
N ALA A 124 -2.08 -16.52 -14.62
CA ALA A 124 -2.97 -17.03 -13.59
C ALA A 124 -4.29 -16.25 -13.52
N MET A 125 -4.28 -14.94 -13.75
CA MET A 125 -5.52 -14.14 -13.80
C MET A 125 -6.47 -14.53 -14.94
N LYS A 126 -5.99 -15.24 -15.97
CA LYS A 126 -6.80 -15.67 -17.13
C LYS A 126 -7.39 -17.06 -16.96
N GLU A 127 -7.01 -17.79 -15.91
CA GLU A 127 -7.54 -19.12 -15.64
C GLU A 127 -9.01 -19.06 -15.20
N ASP A 128 -9.75 -20.10 -15.51
CA ASP A 128 -11.11 -20.27 -15.01
C ASP A 128 -11.10 -20.53 -13.49
N ASP A 129 -12.19 -20.13 -12.81
CA ASP A 129 -12.41 -20.37 -11.37
C ASP A 129 -11.35 -19.75 -10.42
N VAL A 130 -10.80 -18.61 -10.84
CA VAL A 130 -9.91 -17.78 -10.04
C VAL A 130 -10.69 -16.73 -9.25
N VAL A 131 -10.32 -16.55 -7.98
CA VAL A 131 -10.72 -15.42 -7.16
C VAL A 131 -9.53 -14.51 -6.94
N LEU A 132 -9.65 -13.28 -7.42
CA LEU A 132 -8.65 -12.25 -7.22
C LEU A 132 -9.06 -11.35 -6.05
N LEU A 133 -8.37 -11.48 -4.91
CA LEU A 133 -8.62 -10.73 -3.69
C LEU A 133 -7.64 -9.57 -3.55
N ASP A 134 -8.18 -8.34 -3.51
CA ASP A 134 -7.41 -7.15 -3.16
C ASP A 134 -7.32 -7.05 -1.63
N ALA A 135 -6.11 -7.20 -1.09
CA ALA A 135 -5.86 -7.09 0.35
C ALA A 135 -5.71 -5.62 0.82
N ARG A 136 -6.06 -4.66 -0.04
CA ARG A 136 -5.97 -3.23 0.25
C ARG A 136 -7.26 -2.65 0.81
N ASN A 137 -7.20 -1.38 1.23
CA ASN A 137 -8.38 -0.65 1.68
C ASN A 137 -9.18 -0.08 0.49
N ASP A 138 -10.40 0.37 0.77
CA ASP A 138 -11.33 0.94 -0.20
C ASP A 138 -10.75 2.09 -1.04
N TYR A 139 -10.09 3.06 -0.43
CA TYR A 139 -9.47 4.19 -1.14
C TYR A 139 -8.30 3.75 -2.04
N GLU A 140 -7.66 2.62 -1.76
CA GLU A 140 -6.58 2.10 -2.61
C GLU A 140 -7.15 1.39 -3.85
N TRP A 141 -8.28 0.69 -3.67
CA TRP A 141 -9.01 -0.02 -4.74
C TRP A 141 -9.83 0.93 -5.63
N GLU A 142 -10.32 2.05 -5.07
CA GLU A 142 -11.09 3.05 -5.80
C GLU A 142 -10.25 3.72 -6.90
N ILE A 143 -8.97 4.03 -6.61
CA ILE A 143 -8.07 4.68 -7.58
C ILE A 143 -7.50 3.74 -8.64
N GLY A 144 -7.39 2.45 -8.33
CA GLY A 144 -6.96 1.45 -9.29
C GLY A 144 -6.92 0.04 -8.70
N ARG A 145 -6.98 -0.95 -9.56
CA ARG A 145 -7.14 -2.37 -9.23
C ARG A 145 -6.89 -3.23 -10.46
N PHE A 146 -6.65 -4.52 -10.27
CA PHE A 146 -6.76 -5.48 -11.37
C PHE A 146 -8.21 -5.65 -11.82
N GLU A 147 -8.42 -5.84 -13.12
CA GLU A 147 -9.74 -6.15 -13.67
C GLU A 147 -10.31 -7.43 -13.01
N GLY A 148 -11.58 -7.38 -12.57
CA GLY A 148 -12.23 -8.49 -11.88
C GLY A 148 -11.84 -8.70 -10.41
N ALA A 149 -10.93 -7.89 -9.85
CA ALA A 149 -10.54 -8.02 -8.45
C ALA A 149 -11.68 -7.69 -7.48
N ILE A 150 -11.94 -8.60 -6.55
CA ILE A 150 -12.85 -8.42 -5.43
C ILE A 150 -12.15 -7.59 -4.36
N LEU A 151 -12.79 -6.52 -3.93
CA LEU A 151 -12.50 -5.83 -2.67
C LEU A 151 -13.41 -6.41 -1.59
N PRO A 152 -12.87 -7.15 -0.61
CA PRO A 152 -13.63 -7.51 0.59
C PRO A 152 -14.24 -6.27 1.23
N ASN A 153 -15.55 -6.28 1.47
CA ASN A 153 -16.27 -5.13 2.03
C ASN A 153 -16.03 -5.01 3.53
N VAL A 154 -14.83 -4.56 3.90
CA VAL A 154 -14.42 -4.35 5.28
C VAL A 154 -13.75 -2.99 5.48
N PRO A 155 -13.85 -2.38 6.68
CA PRO A 155 -13.26 -1.06 6.93
C PRO A 155 -11.73 -1.05 6.91
N SER A 156 -11.09 -2.18 7.25
CA SER A 156 -9.64 -2.24 7.38
C SER A 156 -9.08 -3.64 7.18
N PHE A 157 -7.77 -3.73 6.92
CA PHE A 157 -7.05 -4.99 6.68
C PHE A 157 -7.26 -6.04 7.79
N LYS A 158 -7.34 -5.62 9.06
CA LYS A 158 -7.56 -6.52 10.20
C LYS A 158 -8.96 -7.14 10.28
N ASP A 159 -9.91 -6.63 9.50
CA ASP A 159 -11.27 -7.15 9.43
C ASP A 159 -11.39 -8.25 8.35
N LEU A 160 -10.37 -8.43 7.49
CA LEU A 160 -10.34 -9.44 6.43
C LEU A 160 -10.50 -10.89 6.95
N PRO A 161 -9.87 -11.31 8.07
CA PRO A 161 -10.04 -12.67 8.58
C PRO A 161 -11.50 -13.05 8.82
N LYS A 162 -12.28 -12.11 9.36
CA LYS A 162 -13.71 -12.32 9.55
C LYS A 162 -14.43 -12.45 8.21
N TRP A 163 -14.15 -11.56 7.26
CA TRP A 163 -14.79 -11.59 5.94
C TRP A 163 -14.53 -12.92 5.22
N ILE A 164 -13.29 -13.44 5.27
CA ILE A 164 -12.94 -14.75 4.71
C ILE A 164 -13.75 -15.87 5.33
N ARG A 165 -13.87 -15.90 6.66
CA ARG A 165 -14.65 -16.94 7.35
C ARG A 165 -16.14 -16.86 6.98
N ASP A 166 -16.69 -15.66 6.88
CA ASP A 166 -18.08 -15.44 6.49
C ASP A 166 -18.35 -15.87 5.03
N HIS A 167 -17.38 -15.74 4.12
CA HIS A 167 -17.50 -16.05 2.69
C HIS A 167 -16.82 -17.37 2.30
N ARG A 168 -16.46 -18.22 3.28
CA ARG A 168 -15.67 -19.43 3.05
C ARG A 168 -16.22 -20.31 1.93
N ARG A 169 -17.55 -20.54 1.92
CA ARG A 169 -18.23 -21.39 0.93
C ARG A 169 -18.09 -20.87 -0.51
N GLU A 170 -17.91 -19.57 -0.69
CA GLU A 170 -17.76 -18.95 -2.01
C GLU A 170 -16.32 -19.06 -2.52
N LEU A 171 -15.36 -19.25 -1.61
CA LEU A 171 -13.92 -19.30 -1.90
C LEU A 171 -13.39 -20.74 -1.96
N GLU A 172 -14.07 -21.68 -1.30
CA GLU A 172 -13.64 -23.07 -1.20
C GLU A 172 -13.56 -23.75 -2.58
N GLY A 173 -12.46 -24.46 -2.83
CA GLY A 173 -12.18 -25.13 -4.10
C GLY A 173 -11.62 -24.23 -5.21
N LYS A 174 -11.68 -22.90 -5.05
CA LYS A 174 -11.19 -21.94 -6.06
C LYS A 174 -9.69 -21.67 -5.93
N LYS A 175 -9.09 -21.16 -7.00
CA LYS A 175 -7.72 -20.61 -6.98
C LYS A 175 -7.75 -19.18 -6.45
N ILE A 176 -7.16 -18.92 -5.28
CA ILE A 176 -7.17 -17.60 -4.64
C ILE A 176 -5.86 -16.88 -4.94
N LEU A 177 -5.96 -15.76 -5.66
CA LEU A 177 -4.85 -14.86 -5.95
C LEU A 177 -4.97 -13.63 -5.05
N THR A 178 -3.94 -13.34 -4.26
CA THR A 178 -3.92 -12.17 -3.38
C THR A 178 -2.87 -11.15 -3.82
N TYR A 179 -3.21 -9.86 -3.72
CA TYR A 179 -2.26 -8.80 -4.03
C TYR A 179 -2.45 -7.58 -3.13
N CYS A 180 -1.39 -6.78 -3.04
CA CYS A 180 -1.42 -5.46 -2.44
C CYS A 180 -0.34 -4.58 -3.09
N THR A 181 -0.17 -3.35 -2.60
CA THR A 181 0.79 -2.35 -3.14
C THR A 181 2.20 -2.91 -3.34
N GLY A 182 2.80 -3.46 -2.28
CA GLY A 182 4.22 -3.83 -2.27
C GLY A 182 4.52 -5.24 -1.78
N GLY A 183 3.51 -6.08 -1.54
CA GLY A 183 3.62 -7.48 -1.13
C GLY A 183 3.36 -7.75 0.36
N ILE A 184 3.76 -6.84 1.26
CA ILE A 184 3.80 -7.12 2.72
C ILE A 184 2.50 -7.64 3.35
N ARG A 185 1.33 -7.12 2.93
CA ARG A 185 0.03 -7.59 3.44
C ARG A 185 -0.27 -9.02 3.00
N CYS A 186 0.12 -9.38 1.78
CA CYS A 186 -0.13 -10.69 1.21
C CYS A 186 0.68 -11.77 1.92
N GLU A 187 1.86 -11.45 2.43
CA GLU A 187 2.65 -12.41 3.21
C GLU A 187 1.85 -12.93 4.41
N LYS A 188 1.28 -12.00 5.20
CA LYS A 188 0.47 -12.35 6.37
C LYS A 188 -0.93 -12.84 6.00
N PHE A 189 -1.58 -12.20 5.03
CA PHE A 189 -2.93 -12.58 4.64
C PHE A 189 -3.00 -13.96 3.98
N SER A 190 -2.06 -14.27 3.09
CA SER A 190 -2.05 -15.55 2.39
C SER A 190 -1.66 -16.70 3.31
N GLY A 191 -0.74 -16.51 4.25
CA GLY A 191 -0.47 -17.49 5.31
C GLY A 191 -1.71 -17.75 6.18
N PHE A 192 -2.51 -16.72 6.47
CA PHE A 192 -3.77 -16.87 7.18
C PHE A 192 -4.77 -17.73 6.38
N LEU A 193 -4.88 -17.51 5.07
CA LEU A 193 -5.72 -18.35 4.21
C LEU A 193 -5.27 -19.82 4.22
N LEU A 194 -3.96 -20.08 4.19
CA LEU A 194 -3.43 -21.45 4.31
C LEU A 194 -3.81 -22.07 5.67
N ASN A 195 -3.69 -21.33 6.77
CA ASN A 195 -4.08 -21.80 8.11
C ASN A 195 -5.59 -22.07 8.22
N GLU A 196 -6.42 -21.29 7.53
CA GLU A 196 -7.86 -21.55 7.43
C GLU A 196 -8.17 -22.80 6.59
N GLY A 197 -7.19 -23.41 5.92
CA GLY A 197 -7.33 -24.64 5.14
C GLY A 197 -7.68 -24.42 3.67
N PHE A 198 -7.36 -23.25 3.11
CA PHE A 198 -7.40 -23.06 1.65
C PHE A 198 -6.09 -23.59 1.04
N ASP A 199 -6.18 -24.57 0.14
CA ASP A 199 -4.97 -25.21 -0.42
C ASP A 199 -4.38 -24.46 -1.62
N ASN A 200 -5.20 -23.72 -2.38
CA ASN A 200 -4.85 -23.15 -3.68
C ASN A 200 -4.69 -21.63 -3.60
N VAL A 201 -3.79 -21.16 -2.73
CA VAL A 201 -3.55 -19.75 -2.46
C VAL A 201 -2.22 -19.31 -3.07
N PHE A 202 -2.21 -18.16 -3.72
CA PHE A 202 -1.01 -17.53 -4.28
C PHE A 202 -1.00 -16.02 -4.02
N GLN A 203 0.18 -15.43 -4.15
CA GLN A 203 0.35 -13.99 -4.03
C GLN A 203 1.25 -13.40 -5.11
N LEU A 204 0.99 -12.15 -5.48
CA LEU A 204 1.82 -11.42 -6.44
C LEU A 204 3.19 -11.07 -5.83
N GLU A 205 4.26 -11.58 -6.42
CA GLU A 205 5.63 -11.28 -5.99
C GLU A 205 5.92 -9.78 -6.09
N GLY A 206 6.28 -9.17 -4.96
CA GLY A 206 6.58 -7.74 -4.89
C GLY A 206 5.38 -6.79 -5.05
N GLY A 207 4.18 -7.33 -5.21
CA GLY A 207 2.93 -6.56 -5.33
C GLY A 207 2.82 -5.73 -6.61
N ILE A 208 1.82 -4.84 -6.62
CA ILE A 208 1.47 -3.99 -7.78
C ILE A 208 2.67 -3.19 -8.29
N VAL A 209 3.50 -2.67 -7.38
CA VAL A 209 4.68 -1.86 -7.74
C VAL A 209 5.69 -2.66 -8.54
N SER A 210 5.95 -3.92 -8.17
CA SER A 210 6.85 -4.78 -8.95
C SER A 210 6.23 -5.20 -10.29
N TYR A 211 4.93 -5.51 -10.30
CA TYR A 211 4.20 -5.85 -11.52
C TYR A 211 4.20 -4.73 -12.56
N GLY A 212 4.04 -3.48 -12.14
CA GLY A 212 4.09 -2.31 -13.03
C GLY A 212 5.49 -2.01 -13.60
N LYS A 213 6.55 -2.46 -12.92
CA LYS A 213 7.95 -2.25 -13.33
C LYS A 213 8.55 -3.40 -14.13
N ASP A 214 7.87 -4.52 -14.17
CA ASP A 214 8.32 -5.70 -14.91
C ASP A 214 8.35 -5.42 -16.41
N GLU A 215 9.46 -5.77 -17.06
CA GLU A 215 9.71 -5.47 -18.48
C GLU A 215 8.81 -6.26 -19.43
N GLU A 216 8.30 -7.42 -18.99
CA GLU A 216 7.48 -8.31 -19.79
C GLU A 216 6.01 -7.91 -19.73
N VAL A 217 5.45 -7.76 -18.52
CA VAL A 217 4.01 -7.48 -18.34
C VAL A 217 3.68 -6.00 -18.32
N LYS A 218 4.62 -5.12 -17.95
CA LYS A 218 4.46 -3.65 -17.99
C LYS A 218 3.16 -3.13 -17.34
N GLY A 219 2.69 -3.81 -16.29
CA GLY A 219 1.44 -3.47 -15.62
C GLY A 219 0.15 -3.81 -16.37
N GLU A 220 0.19 -4.61 -17.43
CA GLU A 220 -0.98 -5.04 -18.22
C GLU A 220 -2.09 -5.64 -17.34
N GLY A 221 -3.35 -5.29 -17.60
CA GLY A 221 -4.51 -5.77 -16.82
C GLY A 221 -4.73 -5.06 -15.48
N TYR A 222 -3.80 -4.22 -15.02
CA TYR A 222 -4.07 -3.29 -13.92
C TYR A 222 -4.73 -2.02 -14.47
N GLU A 223 -5.84 -1.61 -13.86
CA GLU A 223 -6.62 -0.45 -14.22
C GLU A 223 -6.42 0.68 -13.21
N GLY A 224 -6.36 1.93 -13.65
CA GLY A 224 -6.14 3.10 -12.79
C GLY A 224 -4.69 3.22 -12.31
N GLU A 225 -4.53 3.75 -11.10
CA GLU A 225 -3.21 3.96 -10.48
C GLU A 225 -3.05 3.17 -9.17
N CYS A 226 -1.82 3.01 -8.72
CA CYS A 226 -1.52 2.37 -7.44
C CYS A 226 -1.37 3.44 -6.36
N TYR A 227 -2.22 3.40 -5.34
CA TYR A 227 -2.10 4.28 -4.19
C TYR A 227 -0.78 4.04 -3.44
N VAL A 228 -0.08 5.12 -3.10
CA VAL A 228 1.15 5.09 -2.30
C VAL A 228 1.04 5.99 -1.07
N PHE A 229 1.64 5.56 0.04
CA PHE A 229 1.48 6.18 1.36
C PHE A 229 2.44 7.36 1.61
N ASP A 230 2.64 8.19 0.58
CA ASP A 230 3.54 9.34 0.57
C ASP A 230 2.94 10.52 -0.24
N GLU A 231 3.67 11.62 -0.37
CA GLU A 231 3.15 12.85 -0.99
C GLU A 231 2.78 12.71 -2.47
N ARG A 232 3.21 11.63 -3.15
CA ARG A 232 2.82 11.33 -4.52
C ARG A 232 1.36 10.89 -4.63
N LEU A 233 0.79 10.35 -3.55
CA LEU A 233 -0.57 9.77 -3.43
C LEU A 233 -0.84 8.56 -4.33
N SER A 234 -0.35 8.57 -5.56
CA SER A 234 -0.46 7.45 -6.48
C SER A 234 0.72 7.40 -7.46
N VAL A 235 0.94 6.22 -8.04
CA VAL A 235 1.92 6.00 -9.12
C VAL A 235 1.26 5.21 -10.25
N SER A 236 1.65 5.51 -11.49
CA SER A 236 1.19 4.78 -12.66
C SER A 236 1.74 3.35 -12.66
N VAL A 237 0.92 2.39 -13.08
CA VAL A 237 1.25 0.96 -13.09
C VAL A 237 1.29 0.42 -14.50
N ASN A 238 0.18 0.57 -15.22
CA ASN A 238 0.01 0.04 -16.57
C ASN A 238 0.64 1.00 -17.58
N GLN A 239 1.67 0.53 -18.27
CA GLN A 239 2.43 1.28 -19.27
C GLN A 239 2.11 0.83 -20.71
N THR A 240 1.05 0.04 -20.87
CA THR A 240 0.56 -0.42 -22.18
C THR A 240 -0.52 0.51 -22.72
N ASP A 241 -0.87 0.36 -24.00
CA ASP A 241 -1.95 1.13 -24.64
C ASP A 241 -3.34 0.90 -24.00
N GLY A 242 -3.50 -0.16 -23.21
CA GLY A 242 -4.72 -0.48 -22.47
C GLY A 242 -4.89 0.28 -21.15
N ALA A 243 -3.95 1.15 -20.78
CA ALA A 243 -4.04 1.92 -19.54
C ALA A 243 -5.29 2.83 -19.54
N LYS A 244 -6.09 2.73 -18.46
CA LYS A 244 -7.33 3.50 -18.29
C LYS A 244 -7.49 4.00 -16.87
N ILE A 245 -8.14 5.15 -16.71
CA ILE A 245 -8.54 5.67 -15.39
C ILE A 245 -9.90 5.08 -15.02
N VAL A 246 -9.98 4.36 -13.92
CA VAL A 246 -11.24 3.74 -13.41
C VAL A 246 -11.93 4.57 -12.34
N SER A 247 -11.14 5.42 -11.70
CA SER A 247 -11.53 6.25 -10.59
C SER A 247 -12.26 7.49 -11.10
N LYS A 248 -13.28 7.95 -10.37
CA LYS A 248 -14.17 9.01 -10.83
C LYS A 248 -14.22 10.14 -9.82
N CYS A 249 -14.33 11.36 -10.33
CA CYS A 249 -14.66 12.52 -9.51
C CYS A 249 -15.98 12.25 -8.77
N ARG A 250 -15.94 12.31 -7.44
CA ARG A 250 -17.10 12.06 -6.59
C ARG A 250 -18.28 12.98 -6.90
N SER A 251 -18.03 14.19 -7.40
CA SER A 251 -19.08 15.19 -7.66
C SER A 251 -19.73 15.09 -9.04
N CYS A 252 -18.95 14.87 -10.11
CA CYS A 252 -19.45 14.91 -11.49
C CYS A 252 -19.28 13.60 -12.27
N GLY A 253 -18.62 12.59 -11.69
CA GLY A 253 -18.47 11.27 -12.29
C GLY A 253 -17.43 11.15 -13.42
N ILE A 254 -16.76 12.25 -13.81
CA ILE A 254 -15.71 12.20 -14.83
C ILE A 254 -14.46 11.48 -14.29
N PRO A 255 -13.65 10.81 -15.14
CA PRO A 255 -12.41 10.17 -14.69
C PRO A 255 -11.49 11.11 -13.95
N SER A 256 -10.98 10.69 -12.79
CA SER A 256 -10.04 11.49 -11.99
C SER A 256 -9.26 10.64 -11.00
N ILE A 257 -7.95 10.89 -10.92
CA ILE A 257 -7.01 10.28 -9.94
C ILE A 257 -6.67 11.23 -8.79
N ARG A 258 -7.25 12.44 -8.77
CA ARG A 258 -6.84 13.51 -7.86
C ARG A 258 -7.50 13.34 -6.49
N TYR A 259 -6.81 12.67 -5.57
CA TYR A 259 -7.21 12.66 -4.17
C TYR A 259 -7.07 14.03 -3.52
N ARG A 260 -8.09 14.44 -2.78
CA ARG A 260 -8.13 15.65 -1.97
C ARG A 260 -8.70 15.31 -0.60
N ASN A 261 -8.14 15.90 0.45
CA ASN A 261 -8.74 15.80 1.77
C ASN A 261 -9.91 16.79 1.87
N CYS A 262 -10.96 16.39 2.58
CA CYS A 262 -12.03 17.27 2.99
C CYS A 262 -11.45 18.50 3.70
N ALA A 263 -11.87 19.70 3.29
CA ALA A 263 -11.40 20.97 3.82
C ALA A 263 -11.85 21.19 5.27
N TRP A 264 -12.93 20.52 5.69
CA TRP A 264 -13.30 20.46 7.10
C TRP A 264 -12.37 19.48 7.83
N MET A 265 -11.39 20.04 8.54
CA MET A 265 -10.32 19.28 9.21
C MET A 265 -10.78 18.18 10.16
N PRO A 266 -11.88 18.32 10.93
CA PRO A 266 -12.40 17.22 11.74
C PRO A 266 -12.84 16.00 10.93
N CYS A 267 -13.26 16.18 9.67
CA CYS A 267 -13.58 15.08 8.77
C CYS A 267 -12.31 14.54 8.09
N ASN A 268 -11.57 15.41 7.37
CA ASN A 268 -10.33 15.07 6.65
C ASN A 268 -10.40 13.82 5.74
N ALA A 269 -11.60 13.38 5.35
CA ALA A 269 -11.78 12.24 4.45
C ALA A 269 -11.11 12.50 3.09
N GLN A 270 -10.45 11.49 2.53
CA GLN A 270 -9.93 11.54 1.17
C GLN A 270 -11.07 11.32 0.17
N ILE A 271 -11.14 12.18 -0.85
CA ILE A 271 -12.12 12.10 -1.94
C ILE A 271 -11.42 12.32 -3.28
N LEU A 272 -11.87 11.61 -4.32
CA LEU A 272 -11.48 11.90 -5.70
C LEU A 272 -12.24 13.11 -6.22
N LEU A 273 -11.51 14.16 -6.61
CA LEU A 273 -12.11 15.41 -7.04
C LEU A 273 -11.35 16.01 -8.24
N CYS A 274 -12.06 16.20 -9.35
CA CYS A 274 -11.49 16.89 -10.51
C CYS A 274 -11.25 18.38 -10.21
N GLU A 275 -10.39 19.02 -11.01
CA GLU A 275 -10.03 20.42 -10.82
C GLU A 275 -11.23 21.36 -10.84
N ASP A 276 -12.19 21.12 -11.73
CA ASP A 276 -13.33 22.00 -11.91
C ASP A 276 -14.30 21.90 -10.72
N CYS A 277 -14.56 20.70 -10.22
CA CYS A 277 -15.37 20.51 -9.02
C CYS A 277 -14.66 21.08 -7.78
N GLU A 278 -13.34 20.93 -7.68
CA GLU A 278 -12.56 21.55 -6.60
C GLU A 278 -12.68 23.08 -6.62
N LYS A 279 -12.57 23.71 -7.80
CA LYS A 279 -12.69 25.17 -7.97
C LYS A 279 -14.11 25.68 -7.68
N THR A 280 -15.13 24.96 -8.11
CA THR A 280 -16.54 25.39 -8.04
C THR A 280 -17.20 25.12 -6.69
N MET A 281 -16.92 23.96 -6.10
CA MET A 281 -17.61 23.48 -4.90
C MET A 281 -16.74 23.53 -3.65
N GLY A 282 -15.42 23.57 -3.81
CA GLY A 282 -14.44 23.36 -2.75
C GLY A 282 -14.16 21.87 -2.51
N ARG A 283 -13.20 21.58 -1.62
CA ARG A 283 -12.82 20.20 -1.25
C ARG A 283 -13.72 19.67 -0.14
N TYR A 284 -15.01 19.43 -0.38
CA TYR A 284 -15.90 18.87 0.65
C TYR A 284 -16.43 17.50 0.22
N CYS A 285 -16.43 16.53 1.13
CA CYS A 285 -16.93 15.18 0.85
C CYS A 285 -18.46 15.13 0.74
N ASP A 286 -19.16 16.05 1.40
CA ASP A 286 -20.60 16.24 1.32
C ASP A 286 -21.01 17.69 1.64
N CYS A 287 -22.31 17.99 1.48
CA CYS A 287 -22.87 19.31 1.79
C CYS A 287 -22.73 19.67 3.28
N ARG A 288 -22.85 18.68 4.17
CA ARG A 288 -22.79 18.89 5.62
C ARG A 288 -21.41 19.41 6.04
N CYS A 289 -20.33 18.81 5.53
CA CYS A 289 -18.96 19.24 5.80
C CYS A 289 -18.71 20.68 5.35
N LYS A 290 -19.32 21.08 4.22
CA LYS A 290 -19.25 22.47 3.75
C LYS A 290 -19.97 23.43 4.68
N GLU A 291 -21.20 23.09 5.07
CA GLU A 291 -22.01 23.90 5.98
C GLU A 291 -21.31 24.12 7.32
N VAL A 292 -20.82 23.04 7.95
CA VAL A 292 -20.17 23.13 9.26
C VAL A 292 -18.81 23.85 9.20
N ASP A 293 -18.04 23.70 8.12
CA ASP A 293 -16.79 24.45 7.96
C ASP A 293 -17.06 25.96 7.83
N LEU A 294 -18.03 26.35 7.00
CA LEU A 294 -18.43 27.76 6.85
C LEU A 294 -18.94 28.35 8.16
N MET A 295 -19.82 27.65 8.88
CA MET A 295 -20.31 28.09 10.20
C MET A 295 -19.17 28.25 11.22
N SER A 296 -18.23 27.29 11.25
CA SER A 296 -17.11 27.33 12.19
C SER A 296 -16.18 28.52 11.93
N ARG A 297 -15.98 28.90 10.66
CA ARG A 297 -15.18 30.08 10.30
C ARG A 297 -15.89 31.37 10.65
N SER A 298 -17.21 31.48 10.42
CA SER A 298 -18.01 32.65 10.80
C SER A 298 -17.98 32.88 12.33
N ALA A 299 -18.10 31.81 13.13
CA ALA A 299 -18.04 31.90 14.58
C ALA A 299 -16.68 32.40 15.11
N VAL A 300 -15.59 32.13 14.38
CA VAL A 300 -14.23 32.60 14.73
C VAL A 300 -14.03 34.08 14.34
N ILE A 301 -14.78 34.59 13.37
CA ILE A 301 -14.66 35.97 12.87
C ILE A 301 -15.57 36.95 13.63
N GLY A 302 -16.44 36.47 14.52
CA GLY A 302 -17.26 37.33 15.38
C GLY A 302 -18.26 38.19 14.61
N ILE A 303 -18.97 37.58 13.67
CA ILE A 303 -20.21 38.13 13.08
C ILE A 303 -21.37 37.25 13.51
#